data_AF-A0A946UW75-F1
#
_entry.id   AF-A0A946UW75-F1
#
_cell.length_a   1.000
_cell.length_b   1.000
_cell.length_c   1.000
_cell.angle_alpha   90.00
_cell.angle_beta   90.00
_cell.angle_gamma   90.00
#
_symmetry.space_group_name_H-M   'P 1'
#
loop_
_entity.id
_entity.type
_entity.pdbx_description
1 polymer ?
#
loop_
_entity_poly.entity_id
_entity_poly.type
_entity_poly.pdbx_seq_one_letter_code
_entity_poly.pdbx_strand_id
1 'polypeptide(L)'
;TVLHEVMHLALGINAAAQQDWIVEGLAEFYSLQLLQRSGTISKRRFENALAKQREWAAKADDLCRDASTGAVTARAVALFADLDGEIRQASELQASLDDVVRQLVAMQGPLDIEDLNTAVAATLGKKSELLDTKNLDGCHSMAS
;
A
#
# COMPACT_ATOMS: atom_id res chain seq x y z
N THR A 1 -10.66 -10.58 3.93
CA THR A 1 -11.93 -10.93 3.23
C THR A 1 -11.62 -11.89 2.08
N VAL A 2 -12.59 -12.51 1.37
CA VAL A 2 -12.25 -13.43 0.27
C VAL A 2 -11.43 -12.75 -0.83
N LEU A 3 -11.80 -11.53 -1.23
CA LEU A 3 -11.08 -10.83 -2.29
C LEU A 3 -9.65 -10.45 -1.86
N HIS A 4 -9.48 -10.12 -0.58
CA HIS A 4 -8.18 -9.88 0.02
C HIS A 4 -7.26 -11.12 -0.10
N GLU A 5 -7.77 -12.31 0.24
CA GLU A 5 -6.99 -13.56 0.08
C GLU A 5 -6.68 -13.87 -1.39
N VAL A 6 -7.61 -13.57 -2.31
CA VAL A 6 -7.34 -13.70 -3.75
C VAL A 6 -6.24 -12.74 -4.19
N MET A 7 -6.21 -11.51 -3.65
CA MET A 7 -5.14 -10.57 -3.95
C MET A 7 -3.79 -11.01 -3.38
N HIS A 8 -3.75 -11.60 -2.19
CA HIS A 8 -2.53 -12.23 -1.67
C HIS A 8 -1.98 -13.27 -2.64
N LEU A 9 -2.84 -14.17 -3.13
CA LEU A 9 -2.44 -15.20 -4.11
C LEU A 9 -2.02 -14.60 -5.46
N ALA A 10 -2.73 -13.57 -5.93
CA ALA A 10 -2.45 -12.95 -7.22
C ALA A 10 -1.15 -12.15 -7.22
N LEU A 11 -0.83 -11.48 -6.11
CA LEU A 11 0.41 -10.72 -5.97
C LEU A 11 1.61 -11.65 -5.74
N GLY A 12 1.44 -12.73 -4.96
CA GLY A 12 2.49 -13.73 -4.73
C GLY A 12 3.74 -13.18 -4.03
N ILE A 13 3.64 -12.01 -3.39
CA ILE A 13 4.71 -11.34 -2.65
C ILE A 13 4.63 -11.70 -1.16
N ASN A 14 5.76 -11.64 -0.47
CA ASN A 14 5.85 -11.79 0.98
C ASN A 14 6.54 -10.56 1.58
N ALA A 15 6.39 -10.32 2.87
CA ALA A 15 7.05 -9.23 3.57
C ALA A 15 8.22 -9.71 4.43
N ALA A 16 9.23 -8.85 4.58
CA ALA A 16 10.23 -8.97 5.62
C ALA A 16 9.60 -8.82 7.02
N ALA A 17 10.31 -9.27 8.04
CA ALA A 17 9.81 -9.23 9.42
C ALA A 17 9.38 -7.81 9.82
N GLN A 18 8.21 -7.72 10.47
CA GLN A 18 7.56 -6.47 10.90
C GLN A 18 7.07 -5.55 9.77
N GLN A 19 7.09 -6.02 8.51
CA GLN A 19 6.70 -5.23 7.34
C GLN A 19 5.50 -5.80 6.59
N ASP A 20 4.76 -6.72 7.21
CA ASP A 20 3.54 -7.35 6.69
C ASP A 20 2.50 -6.33 6.21
N TRP A 21 2.51 -5.11 6.76
CA TRP A 21 1.63 -4.02 6.35
C TRP A 21 1.73 -3.69 4.86
N ILE A 22 2.89 -3.93 4.22
CA ILE A 22 3.07 -3.72 2.78
C ILE A 22 2.16 -4.68 2.01
N VAL A 23 2.26 -5.97 2.31
CA VAL A 23 1.50 -7.03 1.60
C VAL A 23 0.01 -6.94 1.94
N GLU A 24 -0.31 -6.78 3.22
CA GLU A 24 -1.69 -6.62 3.71
C GLU A 24 -2.38 -5.38 3.14
N GLY A 25 -1.67 -4.25 3.11
CA GLY A 25 -2.18 -3.00 2.57
C GLY A 25 -2.41 -3.06 1.05
N LEU A 26 -1.47 -3.66 0.30
CA LEU A 26 -1.65 -3.87 -1.14
C LEU A 26 -2.82 -4.82 -1.43
N ALA A 27 -2.92 -5.92 -0.72
CA ALA A 27 -4.01 -6.89 -0.89
C ALA A 27 -5.39 -6.25 -0.63
N GLU A 28 -5.53 -5.49 0.45
CA GLU A 28 -6.77 -4.81 0.79
C GLU A 28 -7.08 -3.64 -0.16
N PHE A 29 -6.08 -2.81 -0.51
CA PHE A 29 -6.27 -1.70 -1.44
C PHE A 29 -6.72 -2.20 -2.82
N TYR A 30 -6.03 -3.21 -3.37
CA TYR A 30 -6.38 -3.76 -4.67
C TYR A 30 -7.69 -4.55 -4.65
N SER A 31 -8.12 -5.08 -3.51
CA SER A 31 -9.47 -5.64 -3.38
C SER A 31 -10.55 -4.56 -3.62
N LEU A 32 -10.39 -3.38 -3.03
CA LEU A 32 -11.30 -2.26 -3.26
C LEU A 32 -11.19 -1.72 -4.69
N GLN A 33 -9.96 -1.58 -5.20
CA GLN A 33 -9.69 -1.07 -6.53
C GLN A 33 -10.27 -1.98 -7.63
N LEU A 34 -10.15 -3.29 -7.46
CA LEU A 34 -10.69 -4.29 -8.38
C LEU A 34 -12.21 -4.19 -8.47
N LEU A 35 -12.90 -4.10 -7.33
CA LEU A 35 -14.35 -3.90 -7.29
C LEU A 35 -14.77 -2.60 -7.98
N GLN A 36 -13.98 -1.54 -7.88
CA GLN A 36 -14.27 -0.27 -8.52
C GLN A 36 -14.05 -0.34 -10.03
N ARG A 37 -12.92 -0.90 -10.47
CA ARG A 37 -12.54 -0.99 -11.90
C ARG A 37 -13.38 -2.00 -12.66
N SER A 38 -13.90 -3.05 -12.00
CA SER A 38 -14.86 -3.99 -12.58
C SER A 38 -16.27 -3.40 -12.73
N GLY A 39 -16.54 -2.23 -12.13
CA GLY A 39 -17.88 -1.64 -12.05
C GLY A 39 -18.78 -2.27 -10.99
N THR A 40 -18.30 -3.22 -10.20
CA THR A 40 -19.07 -3.81 -9.08
C THR A 40 -19.46 -2.76 -8.04
N ILE A 41 -18.60 -1.77 -7.82
CA ILE A 41 -18.89 -0.61 -6.96
C ILE A 41 -18.61 0.70 -7.70
N SER A 42 -19.49 1.69 -7.52
CA SER A 42 -19.27 3.03 -8.07
C SER A 42 -18.03 3.71 -7.46
N LYS A 43 -17.43 4.67 -8.17
CA LYS A 43 -16.35 5.54 -7.65
C LYS A 43 -16.68 6.13 -6.27
N ARG A 44 -17.90 6.66 -6.08
CA ARG A 44 -18.35 7.20 -4.78
C ARG A 44 -18.31 6.16 -3.65
N ARG A 45 -18.67 4.90 -3.92
CA ARG A 45 -18.61 3.81 -2.92
C ARG A 45 -17.17 3.41 -2.62
N PHE A 46 -16.29 3.46 -3.60
CA PHE A 46 -14.86 3.26 -3.41
C PHE A 46 -14.25 4.36 -2.53
N GLU A 47 -14.51 5.63 -2.84
CA GLU A 47 -14.04 6.78 -2.04
C GLU A 47 -14.56 6.71 -0.59
N ASN A 48 -15.83 6.36 -0.40
CA ASN A 48 -16.38 6.13 0.95
C ASN A 48 -15.71 4.96 1.68
N ALA A 49 -15.30 3.91 0.97
CA ALA A 49 -14.57 2.81 1.59
C ALA A 49 -13.17 3.26 2.03
N LEU A 50 -12.45 4.03 1.20
CA LEU A 50 -11.16 4.61 1.56
C LEU A 50 -11.28 5.60 2.74
N ALA A 51 -12.34 6.40 2.80
CA ALA A 51 -12.59 7.29 3.93
C ALA A 51 -12.74 6.50 5.25
N LYS A 52 -13.49 5.39 5.23
CA LYS A 52 -13.63 4.50 6.39
C LYS A 52 -12.32 3.83 6.79
N GLN A 53 -11.48 3.46 5.83
CA GLN A 53 -10.13 2.95 6.13
C GLN A 53 -9.29 4.02 6.83
N ARG A 54 -9.33 5.28 6.38
CA ARG A 54 -8.66 6.40 7.05
C ARG A 54 -9.19 6.64 8.47
N GLU A 55 -10.50 6.54 8.69
CA GLU A 55 -11.09 6.63 10.03
C GLU A 55 -10.63 5.48 10.94
N TRP A 56 -10.53 4.26 10.43
CA TRP A 56 -10.06 3.11 11.20
C TRP A 56 -8.55 3.15 11.45
N ALA A 57 -7.77 3.65 10.51
CA ALA A 57 -6.32 3.84 10.64
C ALA A 57 -5.94 4.65 11.88
N ALA A 58 -6.78 5.58 12.31
CA ALA A 58 -6.59 6.38 13.52
C ALA A 58 -6.53 5.55 14.83
N LYS A 59 -6.82 4.24 14.79
CA LYS A 59 -6.70 3.33 15.93
C LYS A 59 -5.36 2.58 15.99
N ALA A 60 -4.46 2.82 15.05
CA ALA A 60 -3.15 2.19 14.99
C ALA A 60 -2.04 3.24 15.10
N ASP A 61 -1.28 3.16 16.20
CA ASP A 61 -0.16 4.07 16.45
C ASP A 61 1.05 3.75 15.58
N ASP A 62 1.31 2.46 15.30
CA ASP A 62 2.47 1.99 14.54
C ASP A 62 2.08 1.20 13.29
N LEU A 63 2.85 1.38 12.21
CA LEU A 63 2.71 0.65 10.95
C LEU A 63 3.59 -0.61 10.92
N CYS A 64 4.86 -0.49 11.34
CA CYS A 64 5.78 -1.63 11.41
C CYS A 64 5.63 -2.36 12.76
N ARG A 65 5.17 -3.61 12.71
CA ARG A 65 4.97 -4.50 13.87
C ARG A 65 4.91 -5.96 13.42
N ASP A 66 5.10 -6.91 14.34
CA ASP A 66 5.20 -8.35 14.03
C ASP A 66 4.04 -8.96 13.21
N ALA A 67 2.83 -8.41 13.32
CA ALA A 67 1.69 -8.83 12.50
C ALA A 67 0.75 -7.65 12.28
N SER A 68 0.21 -7.44 11.09
CA SER A 68 -0.77 -6.36 10.87
C SER A 68 -2.11 -6.67 11.55
N THR A 69 -2.63 -5.74 12.36
CA THR A 69 -4.05 -5.78 12.75
C THR A 69 -4.90 -5.12 11.67
N GLY A 70 -6.22 -5.28 11.74
CA GLY A 70 -7.14 -4.57 10.83
C GLY A 70 -6.94 -3.05 10.81
N ALA A 71 -6.57 -2.42 11.93
CA ALA A 71 -6.28 -0.98 11.96
C ALA A 71 -4.95 -0.62 11.27
N VAL A 72 -3.94 -1.50 11.36
CA VAL A 72 -2.65 -1.33 10.66
C VAL A 72 -2.83 -1.54 9.16
N THR A 73 -3.58 -2.57 8.75
CA THR A 73 -3.96 -2.78 7.35
C THR A 73 -4.74 -1.57 6.82
N ALA A 74 -5.68 -1.01 7.60
CA ALA A 74 -6.42 0.19 7.21
C ALA A 74 -5.50 1.41 6.99
N ARG A 75 -4.49 1.58 7.84
CA ARG A 75 -3.45 2.62 7.69
C ARG A 75 -2.62 2.40 6.43
N ALA A 76 -2.21 1.17 6.16
CA ALA A 76 -1.48 0.83 4.93
C ALA A 76 -2.33 1.08 3.67
N VAL A 77 -3.63 0.76 3.69
CA VAL A 77 -4.55 1.08 2.57
C VAL A 77 -4.64 2.58 2.32
N ALA A 78 -4.69 3.40 3.38
CA ALA A 78 -4.69 4.85 3.25
C ALA A 78 -3.39 5.34 2.59
N LEU A 79 -2.23 4.86 3.05
CA LEU A 79 -0.93 5.18 2.48
C LEU A 79 -0.86 4.80 0.99
N PHE A 80 -1.30 3.61 0.60
CA PHE A 80 -1.29 3.19 -0.81
C PHE A 80 -2.25 3.98 -1.68
N ALA A 81 -3.40 4.40 -1.15
CA ALA A 81 -4.31 5.29 -1.85
C ALA A 81 -3.70 6.68 -2.09
N ASP A 82 -2.97 7.20 -1.10
CA ASP A 82 -2.28 8.50 -1.20
C ASP A 82 -1.09 8.42 -2.17
N LEU A 83 -0.33 7.31 -2.16
CA LEU A 83 0.73 7.03 -3.12
C LEU A 83 0.22 6.90 -4.56
N ASP A 84 -0.88 6.18 -4.80
CA ASP A 84 -1.49 6.12 -6.13
C ASP A 84 -1.90 7.52 -6.62
N GLY A 85 -2.41 8.36 -5.72
CA GLY A 85 -2.72 9.77 -5.99
C GLY A 85 -1.49 10.59 -6.35
N GLU A 86 -0.42 10.51 -5.54
CA GLU A 86 0.85 11.20 -5.78
C GLU A 86 1.45 10.80 -7.14
N ILE A 87 1.51 9.51 -7.43
CA ILE A 87 2.06 8.98 -8.69
C ILE A 87 1.26 9.47 -9.88
N ARG A 88 -0.06 9.36 -9.82
CA ARG A 88 -0.94 9.85 -10.89
C ARG A 88 -0.78 11.34 -11.11
N GLN A 89 -0.68 12.13 -10.04
CA GLN A 89 -0.52 13.57 -10.15
C GLN A 89 0.84 13.94 -10.74
N ALA A 90 1.93 13.35 -10.25
CA ALA A 90 3.29 13.65 -10.69
C ALA A 90 3.56 13.20 -12.13
N SER A 91 2.87 12.17 -12.61
CA SER A 91 3.03 11.61 -13.95
C SER A 91 1.97 12.09 -14.96
N GLU A 92 1.14 13.08 -14.63
CA GLU A 92 0.02 13.52 -15.48
C GLU A 92 -0.87 12.34 -15.94
N LEU A 93 -1.19 11.44 -15.00
CA LEU A 93 -1.96 10.20 -15.18
C LEU A 93 -1.32 9.13 -16.08
N GLN A 94 -0.04 9.26 -16.43
CA GLN A 94 0.67 8.27 -17.25
C GLN A 94 1.15 7.05 -16.45
N ALA A 95 1.32 7.19 -15.14
CA ALA A 95 1.70 6.11 -14.24
C ALA A 95 0.74 6.01 -13.04
N SER A 96 0.81 4.90 -12.33
CA SER A 96 0.02 4.65 -11.12
C SER A 96 0.72 3.68 -10.16
N LEU A 97 0.06 3.37 -9.04
CA LEU A 97 0.54 2.33 -8.14
C LEU A 97 0.69 0.97 -8.84
N ASP A 98 -0.04 0.73 -9.94
CA ASP A 98 0.09 -0.51 -10.72
C ASP A 98 1.51 -0.71 -11.28
N ASP A 99 2.20 0.40 -11.62
CA ASP A 99 3.56 0.37 -12.13
C ASP A 99 4.59 0.11 -11.02
N VAL A 100 4.28 0.53 -9.79
CA VAL A 100 5.05 0.19 -8.59
C VAL A 100 4.87 -1.29 -8.25
N VAL A 101 3.63 -1.77 -8.21
CA VAL A 101 3.34 -3.19 -7.92
C VAL A 101 3.99 -4.11 -8.95
N ARG A 102 3.99 -3.75 -10.24
CA ARG A 102 4.68 -4.53 -11.27
C ARG A 102 6.17 -4.72 -10.97
N GLN A 103 6.81 -3.69 -10.40
CA GLN A 103 8.22 -3.76 -10.00
C GLN A 103 8.39 -4.62 -8.74
N LEU A 104 7.54 -4.43 -7.72
CA LEU A 104 7.60 -5.21 -6.47
C LEU A 104 7.41 -6.71 -6.72
N VAL A 105 6.45 -7.10 -7.56
CA VAL A 105 6.21 -8.51 -7.92
C VAL A 105 7.40 -9.14 -8.68
N ALA A 106 8.22 -8.32 -9.34
CA ALA A 106 9.43 -8.79 -10.03
C ALA A 106 10.64 -8.95 -9.11
N MET A 107 10.58 -8.44 -7.87
CA MET A 107 11.66 -8.57 -6.88
C MET A 107 11.68 -9.98 -6.29
N GLN A 108 12.87 -10.41 -5.88
CA GLN A 108 13.07 -11.72 -5.27
C GLN A 108 13.21 -11.59 -3.75
N GLY A 109 12.50 -12.44 -3.02
CA GLY A 109 12.57 -12.49 -1.57
C GLY A 109 11.47 -11.68 -0.88
N PRO A 110 11.48 -11.64 0.47
CA PRO A 110 10.53 -10.87 1.24
C PRO A 110 10.78 -9.38 1.08
N LEU A 111 9.73 -8.62 0.75
CA LEU A 111 9.77 -7.19 0.51
C LEU A 111 9.94 -6.40 1.80
N ASP A 112 10.71 -5.33 1.73
CA ASP A 112 10.77 -4.33 2.78
C ASP A 112 10.45 -2.90 2.29
N ILE A 113 10.62 -1.94 3.18
CA ILE A 113 10.35 -0.53 2.98
C ILE A 113 11.35 0.11 2.02
N GLU A 114 12.57 -0.44 1.91
CA GLU A 114 13.57 0.03 0.96
C GLU A 114 13.20 -0.43 -0.45
N ASP A 115 12.71 -1.66 -0.61
CA ASP A 115 12.14 -2.17 -1.85
C ASP A 115 10.97 -1.31 -2.33
N LEU A 116 10.03 -1.00 -1.42
CA LEU A 116 8.90 -0.13 -1.73
C LEU A 116 9.35 1.29 -2.11
N ASN A 117 10.27 1.88 -1.33
CA ASN A 117 10.84 3.19 -1.65
C ASN A 117 11.52 3.20 -3.02
N THR A 118 12.25 2.14 -3.34
CA THR A 118 12.96 1.99 -4.62
C THR A 118 11.97 1.91 -5.78
N ALA A 119 10.95 1.06 -5.68
CA ALA A 119 9.93 0.92 -6.72
C ALA A 119 9.12 2.21 -6.92
N VAL A 120 8.72 2.88 -5.83
CA VAL A 120 8.02 4.17 -5.88
C VAL A 120 8.90 5.24 -6.49
N ALA A 121 10.17 5.35 -6.08
CA ALA A 121 11.08 6.36 -6.62
C ALA A 121 11.38 6.16 -8.10
N ALA A 122 11.48 4.91 -8.56
CA ALA A 122 11.65 4.58 -9.97
C ALA A 122 10.43 5.02 -10.81
N THR A 123 9.21 4.92 -10.27
CA THR A 123 7.99 5.38 -10.95
C THR A 123 7.80 6.89 -10.87
N LEU A 124 8.08 7.52 -9.72
CA LEU A 124 7.92 8.97 -9.51
C LEU A 124 9.06 9.80 -10.12
N GLY A 125 10.23 9.20 -10.35
CA GLY A 125 11.47 9.91 -10.68
C GLY A 125 12.11 10.65 -9.49
N LYS A 126 11.54 10.52 -8.29
CA LYS A 126 12.01 11.13 -7.03
C LYS A 126 11.51 10.32 -5.83
N LYS A 127 12.09 10.53 -4.66
CA LYS A 127 11.57 9.95 -3.41
C LYS A 127 10.19 10.53 -3.09
N SER A 128 9.28 9.68 -2.62
CA SER A 128 7.98 10.10 -2.08
C SER A 128 8.18 10.63 -0.66
N GLU A 129 7.55 11.75 -0.33
CA GLU A 129 7.53 12.25 1.05
C GLU A 129 6.64 11.37 1.95
N LEU A 130 5.66 10.67 1.38
CA LEU A 130 4.76 9.77 2.12
C LEU A 130 5.49 8.56 2.69
N LEU A 131 6.64 8.18 2.09
CA LEU A 131 7.47 7.06 2.51
C LEU A 131 8.70 7.45 3.33
N ASP A 132 8.84 8.74 3.66
CA ASP A 132 9.85 9.17 4.62
C ASP A 132 9.57 8.49 5.97
N THR A 133 10.57 7.84 6.57
CA THR A 133 10.40 7.06 7.81
C THR A 133 9.84 7.90 8.94
N LYS A 134 10.09 9.21 8.95
CA LYS A 134 9.49 10.17 9.89
C LYS A 134 7.96 10.23 9.84
N ASN A 135 7.36 9.79 8.73
CA ASN A 135 5.92 9.74 8.48
C ASN A 135 5.36 8.32 8.70
N LEU A 136 6.21 7.34 8.99
CA LEU A 136 5.88 5.93 9.15
C LEU A 136 6.23 5.47 10.57
N ASP A 137 5.31 5.74 11.49
CA ASP A 137 5.43 5.33 12.90
C ASP A 137 5.69 3.82 13.03
N GLY A 138 6.54 3.45 13.98
CA GLY A 138 7.03 2.09 14.18
C GLY A 138 8.14 1.64 13.22
N CYS A 139 8.37 2.31 12.09
CA CYS A 139 9.35 1.87 11.08
C CYS A 139 10.77 2.46 11.27
N HIS A 140 10.98 3.27 12.30
CA HIS A 140 12.20 4.06 12.52
C HIS A 140 13.41 3.23 12.97
N SER A 141 13.20 2.08 13.61
CA SER A 141 14.26 1.20 14.13
C SER A 141 14.77 0.17 13.12
N MET A 142 14.23 0.17 11.90
CA MET A 142 14.56 -0.82 10.86
C MET A 142 15.62 -0.29 9.87
N ALA A 143 15.95 1.01 9.93
CA ALA A 143 17.08 1.60 9.21
C ALA A 143 18.37 1.40 10.04
N SER A 144 19.06 0.29 9.84
CA SER A 144 20.42 0.06 10.34
C SER A 144 21.27 -0.66 9.29
#